data_AF-A0A7Y2ZVT2-F1
#
_entry.id   AF-A0A7Y2ZVT2-F1
#
_cell.length_a   1.000
_cell.length_b   1.000
_cell.length_c   1.000
_cell.angle_alpha   90.00
_cell.angle_beta   90.00
_cell.angle_gamma   90.00
#
_symmetry.space_group_name_H-M   'P 1'
#
loop_
_entity.id
_entity.type
_entity.pdbx_description
1 polymer ?
#
loop_
_entity_poly.entity_id
_entity_poly.type
_entity_poly.pdbx_seq_one_letter_code
_entity_poly.pdbx_strand_id
1 'polypeptide(L)' 'PFQRDPKDVERDVQYGYISFDKAKQDYGVIIKPDSLIVDLDATRKLRGIKSG' A
#
# COMPACT_ATOMS: atom_id res chain seq x y z
N PRO A 1 4.41 4.45 9.90
CA PRO A 1 4.33 5.83 9.35
C PRO A 1 4.43 5.80 7.82
N PHE A 2 3.74 6.71 7.12
CA PHE A 2 3.61 6.82 5.63
C PHE A 2 4.94 6.79 4.82
N GLN A 3 6.08 6.70 5.49
CA GLN A 3 7.43 6.53 4.96
C GLN A 3 7.79 5.07 4.60
N ARG A 4 7.00 4.07 5.03
CA ARG A 4 7.30 2.67 4.68
C ARG A 4 7.14 2.44 3.17
N ASP A 5 8.08 1.72 2.58
CA ASP A 5 8.06 1.36 1.17
C ASP A 5 6.77 0.58 0.88
N PRO A 6 5.98 0.98 -0.13
CA PRO A 6 4.77 0.26 -0.50
C PRO A 6 4.99 -1.24 -0.79
N LYS A 7 6.18 -1.64 -1.27
CA LYS A 7 6.54 -3.04 -1.49
C LYS A 7 6.78 -3.83 -0.19
N ASP A 8 7.18 -3.17 0.89
CA ASP A 8 7.29 -3.83 2.19
C ASP A 8 5.89 -4.09 2.77
N VAL A 9 4.97 -3.15 2.57
CA VAL A 9 3.56 -3.28 2.96
C VAL A 9 2.86 -4.37 2.13
N GLU A 10 3.19 -4.49 0.85
CA GLU A 10 2.74 -5.59 0.00
C GLU A 10 3.12 -6.96 0.59
N ARG A 11 4.40 -7.15 0.97
CA ARG A 11 4.85 -8.39 1.60
C ARG A 11 4.14 -8.66 2.91
N ASP A 12 3.91 -7.63 3.74
CA ASP A 12 3.16 -7.79 4.98
C ASP A 12 1.74 -8.30 4.75
N VAL A 13 1.08 -7.85 3.68
CA VAL A 13 -0.26 -8.34 3.28
C VAL A 13 -0.19 -9.77 2.73
N GLN A 14 0.79 -10.07 1.87
CA GLN A 14 0.98 -11.42 1.31
C GLN A 14 1.26 -12.48 2.39
N TYR A 15 2.02 -12.12 3.43
CA TYR A 15 2.30 -12.99 4.56
C TYR A 15 1.22 -12.96 5.65
N GLY A 16 0.17 -12.13 5.49
CA GLY A 16 -0.96 -12.06 6.42
C GLY A 16 -0.67 -11.33 7.74
N TYR A 17 0.42 -10.57 7.84
CA TYR A 17 0.74 -9.76 9.01
C TYR A 17 -0.22 -8.59 9.19
N ILE A 18 -0.77 -8.06 8.10
CA ILE A 18 -1.75 -6.98 8.08
C ILE A 18 -2.83 -7.25 7.02
N SER A 19 -4.02 -6.67 7.20
CA SER A 19 -5.11 -6.71 6.21
C SER A 19 -4.98 -5.62 5.15
N PHE A 20 -5.74 -5.74 4.07
CA PHE A 20 -5.88 -4.71 3.03
C PHE A 20 -6.33 -3.36 3.60
N ASP A 21 -7.29 -3.38 4.52
CA ASP A 21 -7.81 -2.16 5.15
C ASP A 21 -6.73 -1.48 5.98
N LYS A 22 -5.93 -2.26 6.72
CA LYS A 22 -4.81 -1.75 7.51
C LYS A 22 -3.69 -1.18 6.62
N ALA A 23 -3.39 -1.82 5.49
CA ALA A 23 -2.46 -1.29 4.50
C ALA A 23 -2.88 0.11 3.99
N LYS A 24 -4.18 0.29 3.74
CA LYS A 24 -4.74 1.58 3.28
C LYS A 24 -4.77 2.64 4.37
N GLN A 25 -5.24 2.30 5.58
CA GLN A 25 -5.45 3.25 6.67
C GLN A 25 -4.13 3.71 7.31
N ASP A 26 -3.24 2.78 7.64
CA ASP A 26 -2.04 3.07 8.44
C ASP A 26 -0.85 3.49 7.58
N TYR A 27 -0.80 3.02 6.33
CA TYR A 27 0.34 3.20 5.43
C TYR A 27 -0.01 3.94 4.14
N GLY A 28 -1.29 4.17 3.86
CA GLY A 28 -1.73 4.77 2.59
C GLY A 28 -1.34 3.95 1.38
N VAL A 29 -1.26 2.63 1.51
CA VAL A 29 -0.91 1.71 0.42
C VAL A 29 -2.15 0.99 -0.05
N ILE A 30 -2.40 1.02 -1.35
CA ILE A 30 -3.50 0.30 -1.98
C ILE A 30 -2.94 -1.00 -2.57
N ILE A 31 -3.47 -2.14 -2.12
CA ILE A 31 -3.13 -3.47 -2.64
C ILE A 31 -4.32 -3.97 -3.47
N LYS A 32 -4.01 -4.55 -4.63
CA LYS A 32 -5.00 -5.17 -5.52
C LYS A 32 -5.43 -6.54 -4.95
N PRO A 33 -6.71 -6.77 -4.63
CA PRO A 33 -7.15 -7.97 -3.93
C PRO A 33 -7.03 -9.26 -4.76
N ASP A 34 -7.04 -9.13 -6.08
CA ASP A 34 -6.91 -10.17 -7.09
C ASP A 34 -5.47 -10.63 -7.31
N SER A 35 -4.47 -9.76 -7.12
CA SER A 35 -3.05 -10.07 -7.36
C SER A 35 -2.17 -10.00 -6.13
N LEU A 36 -2.65 -9.40 -5.02
CA LEU A 36 -1.88 -9.08 -3.83
C LEU A 36 -0.64 -8.21 -4.11
N ILE A 37 -0.69 -7.40 -5.16
CA ILE A 37 0.37 -6.48 -5.58
C ILE A 37 -0.05 -5.05 -5.27
N VAL A 38 0.92 -4.20 -4.93
CA VAL A 38 0.67 -2.77 -4.73
C VAL A 38 0.23 -2.06 -6.01
N ASP A 39 -0.84 -1.28 -5.91
CA ASP A 39 -1.20 -0.29 -6.90
C ASP A 39 -0.41 0.99 -6.64
N LEU A 40 0.74 1.13 -7.30
CA LEU A 40 1.63 2.29 -7.11
C LEU A 40 0.98 3.60 -7.53
N ASP A 41 0.14 3.61 -8.57
CA ASP A 41 -0.53 4.82 -9.03
C ASP A 41 -1.59 5.28 -8.03
N ALA A 42 -2.45 4.36 -7.58
CA ALA A 42 -3.47 4.65 -6.59
C ALA A 42 -2.84 5.02 -5.24
N THR A 43 -1.75 4.34 -4.85
CA THR A 43 -0.96 4.64 -3.65
C THR A 43 -0.35 6.05 -3.73
N ARG A 44 0.27 6.44 -4.86
CA ARG A 44 0.79 7.80 -5.05
C ARG A 44 -0.29 8.86 -4.93
N LYS A 45 -1.44 8.63 -5.58
CA LYS A 45 -2.62 9.52 -5.49
C LYS A 45 -3.13 9.63 -4.06
N LEU A 46 -3.27 8.51 -3.35
CA LEU A 46 -3.72 8.46 -1.96
C LEU A 46 -2.78 9.19 -1.01
N ARG A 47 -1.46 9.05 -1.22
CA ARG A 47 -0.44 9.75 -0.44
C ARG A 47 -0.27 11.24 -0.82
N GLY A 48 -0.99 11.73 -1.83
CA GLY A 48 -0.88 13.12 -2.29
C GLY A 48 0.48 13.48 -2.90
N ILE A 49 1.26 12.48 -3.33
CA ILE A 49 2.56 12.71 -3.97
C ILE A 49 2.30 13.25 -5.37
N LYS A 50 2.46 14.56 -5.57
CA LYS A 50 2.50 15.14 -6.91
C LYS A 50 3.81 14.72 -7.58
N SER A 51 3.71 14.15 -8.77
CA SER A 51 4.85 14.06 -9.69
C SER A 51 5.26 15.49 -10.05
N GLY A 52 6.29 16.00 -9.37
CA GLY A 52 6.96 17.26 -9.70
C GLY A 52 8.05 17.01 -10.73
#